data_AF-A0A368PWJ7-F1
#
_entry.id   AF-A0A368PWJ7-F1
#
_cell.length_a   1.000
_cell.length_b   1.000
_cell.length_c   1.000
_cell.angle_alpha   90.00
_cell.angle_beta   90.00
_cell.angle_gamma   90.00
#
_symmetry.space_group_name_H-M   'P 1'
#
loop_
_entity.id
_entity.type
_entity.pdbx_description
1 polymer ?
#
loop_
_entity_poly.entity_id
_entity_poly.type
_entity_poly.pdbx_seq_one_letter_code
_entity_poly.pdbx_strand_id
1 'polypeptide(L)'
;MENRSGPSGEGRTRRSSGQVLGVTDGYSSPSSDHDVITVDPENKCKHGLPFYVRYNWTFDNLGRRYACCCENKGMKCASFRWVDPEWDARTKGVLVKLMKRKEKAEEEARSWEEAWRIAKEANDTTYELHLMKRYFGEATNSLMNTRQKMRNDALLKKMEKPLQ
;
A
#
# COMPACT_ATOMS: atom_id res chain seq x y z
N MET A 1 -33.35 -13.19 32.38
CA MET A 1 -32.52 -12.52 33.40
C MET A 1 -31.15 -13.18 33.36
N GLU A 2 -30.11 -12.36 33.08
CA GLU A 2 -28.70 -12.41 33.51
C GLU A 2 -28.15 -13.73 34.12
N ASN A 3 -26.93 -14.23 33.85
CA ASN A 3 -25.64 -13.54 33.71
C ASN A 3 -24.54 -14.48 33.14
N ARG A 4 -23.64 -13.88 32.34
CA ARG A 4 -22.16 -13.98 32.28
C ARG A 4 -21.43 -15.26 32.76
N SER A 5 -20.47 -15.73 31.94
CA SER A 5 -19.00 -15.75 32.22
C SER A 5 -18.23 -16.61 31.18
N GLY A 6 -17.20 -16.06 30.53
CA GLY A 6 -16.09 -16.85 29.94
C GLY A 6 -15.02 -17.14 31.02
N PRO A 7 -13.71 -17.34 30.70
CA PRO A 7 -13.02 -17.73 29.45
C PRO A 7 -12.05 -18.93 29.68
N SER A 8 -11.28 -19.37 28.67
CA SER A 8 -9.97 -20.12 28.74
C SER A 8 -9.87 -21.07 27.53
N GLY A 9 -8.79 -21.25 26.76
CA GLY A 9 -7.41 -20.78 26.79
C GLY A 9 -6.65 -21.51 25.66
N GLU A 10 -5.71 -20.80 25.04
CA GLU A 10 -4.44 -21.27 24.46
C GLU A 10 -4.38 -22.21 23.23
N GLY A 11 -3.54 -21.79 22.27
CA GLY A 11 -3.17 -22.55 21.08
C GLY A 11 -2.61 -21.70 19.92
N ARG A 12 -2.01 -20.54 20.22
CA ARG A 12 -1.32 -19.69 19.22
C ARG A 12 0.09 -20.20 19.01
N THR A 13 0.34 -20.92 17.92
CA THR A 13 1.71 -21.13 17.43
C THR A 13 2.12 -19.95 16.56
N ARG A 14 3.07 -19.17 17.06
CA ARG A 14 3.78 -18.10 16.36
C ARG A 14 4.47 -18.64 15.10
N ARG A 15 4.28 -17.96 13.97
CA ARG A 15 5.39 -17.71 13.03
C ARG A 15 5.50 -16.22 12.79
N SER A 16 6.47 -15.66 13.51
CA SER A 16 7.13 -14.41 13.17
C SER A 16 7.96 -14.63 11.91
N SER A 17 7.70 -13.83 10.87
CA SER A 17 8.71 -13.41 9.90
C SER A 17 8.28 -12.05 9.39
N GLY A 18 8.92 -11.00 9.86
CA GLY A 18 8.85 -9.71 9.21
C GLY A 18 9.45 -9.84 7.82
N GLN A 19 8.76 -9.31 6.82
CA GLN A 19 9.39 -8.91 5.58
C GLN A 19 8.84 -7.54 5.20
N VAL A 20 9.75 -6.59 5.25
CA VAL A 20 9.67 -5.25 4.68
C VAL A 20 9.20 -5.42 3.24
N LEU A 21 8.08 -4.79 2.89
CA LEU A 21 7.62 -4.69 1.51
C LEU A 21 8.60 -3.79 0.75
N GLY A 22 9.65 -4.41 0.21
CA GLY A 22 10.43 -3.84 -0.87
C GLY A 22 9.54 -3.76 -2.09
N VAL A 23 9.12 -2.56 -2.42
CA VAL A 23 8.61 -2.22 -3.75
C VAL A 23 9.77 -2.41 -4.71
N THR A 24 9.86 -3.59 -5.31
CA THR A 24 10.65 -3.77 -6.52
C THR A 24 9.71 -3.56 -7.68
N ASP A 25 9.85 -2.41 -8.35
CA ASP A 25 9.37 -2.16 -9.71
C ASP A 25 10.06 -3.13 -10.66
N GLY A 26 9.68 -4.40 -10.58
CA GLY A 26 9.97 -5.39 -11.58
C GLY A 26 8.85 -5.32 -12.60
N TYR A 27 9.01 -4.48 -13.63
CA TYR A 27 8.32 -4.71 -14.90
C TYR A 27 8.73 -6.10 -15.36
N SER A 28 7.94 -7.11 -15.00
CA SER A 28 8.03 -8.42 -15.61
C SER A 28 7.67 -8.22 -17.07
N SER A 29 8.71 -8.16 -17.91
CA SER A 29 8.60 -8.40 -19.34
C SER A 29 7.64 -9.57 -19.53
N PRO A 30 6.55 -9.44 -20.31
CA PRO A 30 5.60 -10.51 -20.46
C PRO A 30 6.34 -11.74 -21.00
N SER A 31 6.37 -12.80 -20.20
CA SER A 31 6.86 -14.10 -20.62
C SER A 31 6.18 -14.46 -21.94
N SER A 32 6.96 -14.90 -22.92
CA SER A 32 6.52 -15.21 -24.28
C SER A 32 5.73 -16.51 -24.39
N ASP A 33 4.93 -16.84 -23.38
CA ASP A 33 3.89 -17.86 -23.47
C ASP A 33 2.61 -17.15 -23.90
N HIS A 34 2.56 -16.85 -25.20
CA HIS A 34 1.32 -16.47 -25.83
C HIS A 34 0.33 -17.62 -25.65
N ASP A 35 -0.80 -17.36 -24.99
CA ASP A 35 -2.02 -18.14 -25.16
C ASP A 35 -2.30 -18.20 -26.68
N VAL A 36 -1.84 -19.25 -27.37
CA VAL A 36 -2.00 -19.40 -28.81
C VAL A 36 -3.46 -19.73 -29.07
N ILE A 37 -4.28 -18.70 -29.18
CA ILE A 37 -5.60 -18.82 -29.76
C ILE A 37 -5.36 -19.14 -31.22
N THR A 38 -5.69 -20.37 -31.60
CA THR A 38 -5.55 -20.85 -32.98
C THR A 38 -6.46 -20.02 -33.88
N VAL A 39 -5.88 -18.98 -34.47
CA VAL A 39 -6.47 -18.35 -35.65
C VAL A 39 -6.32 -19.40 -36.76
N ASP A 40 -7.41 -19.76 -37.43
CA ASP A 40 -7.41 -20.77 -38.50
C ASP A 40 -6.15 -20.61 -39.38
N PRO A 41 -5.36 -21.67 -39.62
CA PRO A 41 -4.11 -21.60 -40.40
C PRO A 41 -4.26 -21.03 -41.82
N GLU A 42 -5.48 -20.96 -42.37
CA GLU A 42 -5.77 -20.29 -43.63
C GLU A 42 -5.84 -18.75 -43.50
N ASN A 43 -6.00 -18.22 -42.29
CA ASN A 43 -6.05 -16.79 -42.01
C ASN A 43 -4.65 -16.18 -41.97
N LYS A 44 -4.14 -15.91 -43.16
CA LYS A 44 -2.88 -15.20 -43.38
C LYS A 44 -3.17 -13.74 -43.73
N CYS A 45 -2.27 -12.85 -43.35
CA CYS A 45 -2.30 -11.47 -43.83
C CYS A 45 -1.91 -11.42 -45.32
N LYS A 46 -2.01 -10.24 -45.93
CA LYS A 46 -1.56 -10.00 -47.32
C LYS A 46 -0.08 -10.31 -47.60
N HIS A 47 0.73 -10.53 -46.56
CA HIS A 47 2.14 -10.93 -46.66
C HIS A 47 2.34 -12.44 -46.57
N GLY A 48 1.25 -13.24 -46.49
CA GLY A 48 1.32 -14.69 -46.36
C GLY A 48 1.71 -15.19 -44.96
N LEU A 49 1.80 -14.29 -43.98
CA LEU A 49 2.14 -14.61 -42.59
C LEU A 49 0.86 -14.78 -41.74
N PRO A 50 0.87 -15.68 -40.73
CA PRO A 50 -0.26 -15.82 -39.81
C PRO A 50 -0.57 -14.53 -39.04
N PHE A 51 -1.83 -14.34 -38.67
CA PHE A 51 -2.22 -13.26 -37.75
C PHE A 51 -1.75 -13.54 -36.31
N TYR A 52 -1.45 -12.46 -35.59
CA TYR A 52 -1.17 -12.48 -34.15
C TYR A 52 -2.40 -11.95 -33.42
N VAL A 53 -2.80 -12.64 -32.37
CA VAL A 53 -3.87 -12.18 -31.49
C VAL A 53 -3.30 -11.30 -30.39
N ARG A 54 -3.88 -10.11 -30.22
CA ARG A 54 -3.56 -9.15 -29.17
C ARG A 54 -4.83 -8.76 -28.42
N TYR A 55 -4.66 -8.27 -27.21
CA TYR A 55 -5.75 -7.75 -26.38
C TYR A 55 -5.79 -6.23 -26.50
N ASN A 56 -6.99 -5.69 -26.66
CA ASN A 56 -7.24 -4.27 -26.52
C ASN A 56 -7.61 -3.96 -25.05
N TRP A 57 -6.97 -2.95 -24.48
CA TRP A 57 -7.21 -2.49 -23.11
C TRP A 57 -7.82 -1.09 -23.06
N THR A 58 -8.30 -0.56 -24.19
CA THR A 58 -9.05 0.70 -24.20
C THR A 58 -10.42 0.53 -23.58
N PHE A 59 -10.97 1.62 -23.05
CA PHE A 59 -12.25 1.66 -22.34
C PHE A 59 -13.41 1.01 -23.10
N ASP A 60 -13.49 1.24 -24.42
CA ASP A 60 -14.57 0.73 -25.25
C ASP A 60 -14.40 -0.75 -25.66
N ASN A 61 -13.19 -1.28 -25.53
CA ASN A 61 -12.81 -2.61 -26.02
C ASN A 61 -12.02 -3.41 -24.98
N LEU A 62 -12.28 -3.19 -23.70
CA LEU A 62 -11.57 -3.83 -22.60
C LEU A 62 -11.55 -5.35 -22.77
N GLY A 63 -10.34 -5.90 -22.80
CA GLY A 63 -10.09 -7.33 -22.92
C GLY A 63 -10.49 -7.95 -24.26
N ARG A 64 -10.95 -7.17 -25.25
CA ARG A 64 -11.33 -7.72 -26.56
C ARG A 64 -10.10 -8.06 -27.36
N ARG A 65 -10.14 -9.23 -27.98
CA ARG A 65 -9.06 -9.73 -28.81
C ARG A 65 -9.22 -9.28 -30.24
N TYR A 66 -8.11 -8.86 -30.82
CA TYR A 66 -8.01 -8.54 -32.24
C TYR A 66 -6.82 -9.28 -32.86
N ALA A 67 -7.00 -9.70 -34.11
CA ALA A 67 -5.98 -10.28 -34.94
C ALA A 67 -5.35 -9.17 -35.80
N CYS A 68 -4.02 -9.07 -35.76
CA CYS A 68 -3.26 -8.12 -36.57
C CYS A 68 -2.02 -8.78 -37.17
N CYS A 69 -1.51 -8.23 -38.28
CA CYS A 69 -0.27 -8.71 -38.89
C CYS A 69 0.92 -8.58 -37.93
N CYS A 70 1.89 -9.50 -38.00
CA CYS A 70 3.16 -9.44 -37.27
C CYS A 70 4.10 -8.30 -37.68
N GLU A 71 3.96 -7.76 -38.88
CA GLU A 71 5.13 -7.20 -39.55
C GLU A 71 5.35 -5.72 -39.21
N ASN A 72 6.39 -5.49 -38.41
CA ASN A 72 6.97 -4.17 -38.11
C ASN A 72 8.01 -3.70 -39.16
N LYS A 73 8.15 -4.40 -40.30
CA LYS A 73 9.18 -4.08 -41.32
C LYS A 73 8.61 -3.20 -42.42
N GLY A 74 8.66 -1.88 -42.23
CA GLY A 74 8.65 -0.86 -43.28
C GLY A 74 7.35 -0.65 -44.09
N MET A 75 6.46 -1.64 -44.19
CA MET A 75 5.13 -1.51 -44.78
C MET A 75 4.08 -1.64 -43.68
N LYS A 76 3.28 -0.58 -43.47
CA LYS A 76 2.15 -0.60 -42.54
C LYS A 76 1.10 -1.60 -43.04
N CYS A 77 1.19 -2.85 -42.59
CA CYS A 77 0.15 -3.83 -42.82
C CYS A 77 -1.06 -3.47 -41.96
N ALA A 78 -2.03 -2.77 -42.55
CA ALA A 78 -3.27 -2.39 -41.88
C ALA A 78 -4.27 -3.56 -41.74
N SER A 79 -3.83 -4.81 -41.97
CA SER A 79 -4.69 -5.99 -41.80
C SER A 79 -5.03 -6.17 -40.33
N PHE A 80 -6.29 -5.90 -40.00
CA PHE A 80 -6.86 -5.90 -38.66
C PHE A 80 -8.24 -6.54 -38.72
N ARG A 81 -8.55 -7.39 -37.73
CA ARG A 81 -9.91 -7.87 -37.51
C ARG A 81 -10.15 -8.15 -36.03
N TRP A 82 -11.38 -7.94 -35.58
CA TRP A 82 -11.79 -8.38 -34.25
C TRP A 82 -11.97 -9.90 -34.23
N VAL A 83 -11.42 -10.54 -33.20
CA VAL A 83 -11.64 -11.97 -32.91
C VAL A 83 -12.91 -12.13 -32.09
N ASP A 84 -13.05 -11.29 -31.06
CA ASP A 84 -14.23 -11.29 -30.22
C ASP A 84 -15.33 -10.40 -30.82
N PRO A 85 -16.61 -10.77 -30.67
CA PRO A 85 -17.70 -9.90 -31.06
C PRO A 85 -17.66 -8.57 -30.29
N GLU A 86 -18.36 -7.58 -30.80
CA GLU A 86 -18.53 -6.34 -30.07
C GLU A 86 -19.36 -6.58 -28.81
N TRP A 87 -18.95 -5.96 -27.71
CA TRP A 87 -19.74 -5.98 -26.48
C TRP A 87 -21.11 -5.36 -26.73
N ASP A 88 -22.17 -6.02 -26.25
CA ASP A 88 -23.49 -5.43 -26.26
C ASP A 88 -23.54 -4.19 -25.35
N ALA A 89 -24.53 -3.33 -25.56
CA ALA A 89 -24.66 -2.06 -24.84
C ALA A 89 -24.71 -2.23 -23.31
N ARG A 90 -25.34 -3.31 -22.83
CA ARG A 90 -25.42 -3.61 -21.39
C ARG A 90 -24.04 -3.99 -20.86
N THR A 91 -23.32 -4.88 -21.53
CA THR A 91 -21.97 -5.29 -21.12
C THR A 91 -21.00 -4.11 -21.12
N LYS A 92 -21.01 -3.27 -22.17
CA LYS A 92 -20.24 -2.02 -22.20
C LYS A 92 -20.56 -1.14 -20.99
N GLY A 93 -21.85 -0.91 -20.71
CA GLY A 93 -22.29 -0.11 -19.57
C GLY A 93 -21.81 -0.64 -18.22
N VAL A 94 -21.75 -1.97 -18.05
CA VAL A 94 -21.21 -2.61 -16.84
C VAL A 94 -19.70 -2.40 -16.73
N LEU A 95 -18.93 -2.66 -17.81
CA LEU A 95 -17.48 -2.48 -17.83
C LEU A 95 -17.07 -1.04 -17.49
N VAL A 96 -17.75 -0.06 -18.09
CA VAL A 96 -17.56 1.36 -17.82
C VAL A 96 -17.76 1.69 -16.33
N LYS A 97 -18.84 1.18 -15.72
CA LYS A 97 -19.11 1.40 -14.30
C LYS A 97 -18.06 0.77 -13.40
N LEU A 98 -17.59 -0.44 -13.75
CA LEU A 98 -16.54 -1.13 -12.98
C LEU A 98 -15.23 -0.37 -13.02
N MET A 99 -14.82 0.13 -14.19
CA MET A 99 -13.60 0.93 -14.31
C MET A 99 -13.65 2.22 -13.49
N LYS A 100 -14.77 2.94 -13.53
CA LYS A 100 -14.95 4.15 -12.69
C LYS A 100 -14.88 3.83 -11.20
N ARG A 101 -15.44 2.69 -10.77
CA ARG A 101 -15.36 2.24 -9.38
C ARG A 101 -13.93 1.87 -8.99
N LYS A 102 -13.19 1.21 -9.89
CA LYS A 102 -11.78 0.88 -9.69
C LYS A 102 -10.95 2.15 -9.50
N GLU A 103 -11.07 3.10 -10.42
CA GLU A 103 -10.32 4.37 -10.36
C GLU A 103 -10.63 5.14 -9.08
N LYS A 104 -11.90 5.22 -8.70
CA LYS A 104 -12.33 5.83 -7.43
C LYS A 104 -11.72 5.11 -6.21
N ALA A 105 -11.74 3.78 -6.20
CA ALA A 105 -11.18 3.00 -5.10
C ALA A 105 -9.64 3.18 -5.00
N GLU A 106 -8.94 3.29 -6.13
CA GLU A 106 -7.51 3.57 -6.16
C GLU A 106 -7.18 4.97 -5.64
N GLU A 107 -8.02 5.97 -5.96
CA GLU A 107 -7.88 7.33 -5.42
C GLU A 107 -8.13 7.37 -3.90
N GLU A 108 -9.20 6.74 -3.43
CA GLU A 108 -9.49 6.63 -1.99
C GLU A 108 -8.37 5.91 -1.25
N ALA A 109 -7.84 4.82 -1.80
CA ALA A 109 -6.72 4.09 -1.20
C ALA A 109 -5.48 4.98 -1.05
N ARG A 110 -5.09 5.71 -2.09
CA ARG A 110 -3.98 6.68 -2.02
C ARG A 110 -4.23 7.76 -0.95
N SER A 111 -5.45 8.25 -0.84
CA SER A 111 -5.82 9.24 0.19
C SER A 111 -5.68 8.68 1.60
N TRP A 112 -6.13 7.44 1.83
CA TRP A 112 -6.01 6.76 3.11
C TRP A 112 -4.57 6.47 3.49
N GLU A 113 -3.73 6.05 2.53
CA GLU A 113 -2.30 5.82 2.75
C GLU A 113 -1.59 7.10 3.20
N GLU A 114 -1.90 8.22 2.55
CA GLU A 114 -1.34 9.53 2.90
C GLU A 114 -1.79 10.00 4.29
N ALA A 115 -3.09 9.90 4.59
CA ALA A 115 -3.63 10.26 5.89
C ALA A 115 -3.02 9.39 7.01
N TRP A 116 -2.84 8.10 6.76
CA TRP A 116 -2.21 7.18 7.70
C TRP A 116 -0.75 7.54 7.95
N ARG A 117 0.00 7.93 6.91
CA ARG A 117 1.39 8.38 7.03
C ARG A 117 1.50 9.61 7.95
N ILE A 118 0.66 10.61 7.74
CA ILE A 118 0.62 11.83 8.57
C ILE A 118 0.26 11.48 10.02
N ALA A 119 -0.77 10.65 10.21
CA ALA A 119 -1.21 10.25 11.55
C ALA A 119 -0.11 9.48 12.31
N LYS A 120 0.65 8.64 11.62
CA LYS A 120 1.79 7.92 12.19
C LYS A 120 2.88 8.87 12.67
N GLU A 121 3.27 9.85 11.85
CA GLU A 121 4.27 10.86 12.23
C GLU A 121 3.81 11.70 13.43
N ALA A 122 2.55 12.11 13.44
CA ALA A 122 1.96 12.83 14.59
C ALA A 122 1.98 11.98 15.87
N ASN A 123 1.77 10.67 15.77
CA ASN A 123 1.84 9.77 16.91
C ASN A 123 3.28 9.59 17.42
N ASP A 124 4.25 9.45 16.52
CA ASP A 124 5.67 9.32 16.88
C ASP A 124 6.18 10.60 17.57
N THR A 125 5.84 11.78 17.04
CA THR A 125 6.16 13.07 17.69
C THR A 125 5.48 13.23 19.05
N THR A 126 4.23 12.77 19.19
CA THR A 126 3.52 12.78 20.48
C THR A 126 4.22 11.89 21.51
N TYR A 127 4.74 10.73 21.09
CA TYR A 127 5.52 9.85 21.95
C TYR A 127 6.81 10.52 22.43
N GLU A 128 7.57 11.15 21.53
CA GLU A 128 8.80 11.87 21.87
C GLU A 128 8.53 13.04 22.83
N LEU A 129 7.46 13.81 22.58
CA LEU A 129 7.04 14.89 23.49
C LEU A 129 6.69 14.34 24.88
N HIS A 130 6.02 13.20 24.96
CA HIS A 130 5.70 12.57 26.24
C HIS A 130 6.97 12.12 26.98
N LEU A 131 7.93 11.57 26.25
CA LEU A 131 9.21 11.15 26.81
C LEU A 131 10.01 12.36 27.36
N MET A 132 10.14 13.42 26.57
CA MET A 132 10.80 14.66 27.01
C MET A 132 10.12 15.25 28.25
N LYS A 133 8.77 15.29 28.27
CA LYS A 133 8.01 15.78 29.42
C LYS A 133 8.32 15.01 30.70
N ARG A 134 8.48 13.68 30.61
CA ARG A 134 8.89 12.84 31.74
C ARG A 134 10.29 13.21 32.24
N TYR A 135 11.27 13.27 31.33
CA TYR A 135 12.64 13.64 31.69
C TYR A 135 12.74 15.01 32.36
N PHE A 136 12.05 16.02 31.84
CA PHE A 136 12.02 17.34 32.47
C PHE A 136 11.35 17.31 33.85
N GLY A 137 10.30 16.50 34.03
CA GLY A 137 9.68 16.27 35.34
C GLY A 137 10.65 15.67 36.35
N GLU A 138 11.43 14.68 35.95
CA GLU A 138 12.44 14.05 36.80
C GLU A 138 13.59 15.02 37.14
N ALA A 139 14.10 15.76 36.16
CA ALA A 139 15.15 16.75 36.36
C ALA A 139 14.72 17.88 37.31
N THR A 140 13.50 18.39 37.17
CA THR A 140 12.95 19.43 38.05
C THR A 140 12.76 18.92 39.48
N ASN A 141 12.24 17.71 39.66
CA ASN A 141 12.13 17.08 40.98
C ASN A 141 13.50 16.89 41.65
N SER A 142 14.49 16.41 40.91
CA SER A 142 15.87 16.24 41.42
C SER A 142 16.49 17.57 41.86
N LEU A 143 16.31 18.63 41.08
CA LEU A 143 16.79 19.98 41.41
C LEU A 143 16.12 20.53 42.68
N MET A 144 14.80 20.37 42.81
CA MET A 144 14.07 20.79 44.02
C MET A 144 14.54 20.03 45.27
N ASN A 145 14.73 18.71 45.15
CA ASN A 145 15.24 17.88 46.25
C ASN A 145 16.64 18.30 46.69
N THR A 146 17.54 18.55 45.73
CA THR A 146 18.91 19.02 46.01
C THR A 146 18.89 20.38 46.71
N ARG A 147 18.06 21.31 46.23
CA ARG A 147 17.88 22.63 46.85
C ARG A 147 17.36 22.51 48.29
N GLN A 148 16.39 21.63 48.54
CA GLN A 148 15.86 21.41 49.88
C GLN A 148 16.92 20.81 50.80
N LYS A 149 17.69 19.83 50.33
CA LYS A 149 18.80 19.25 51.09
C LYS A 149 19.82 20.32 51.50
N MET A 150 20.26 21.16 50.56
CA MET A 150 21.19 22.26 50.86
C MET A 150 20.65 23.23 51.93
N ARG A 151 19.33 23.54 51.89
CA ARG A 151 18.70 24.36 52.94
C ARG A 151 18.72 23.68 54.30
N ASN A 152 18.35 22.39 54.36
CA ASN A 152 18.34 21.62 55.59
C ASN A 152 19.75 21.52 56.19
N ASP A 153 20.76 21.22 55.37
CA ASP A 153 22.17 21.14 55.79
C ASP A 153 22.68 22.49 56.33
N ALA A 154 22.28 23.60 55.69
CA ALA A 154 22.62 24.94 56.15
C ALA A 154 21.96 25.31 57.50
N LEU A 155 20.74 24.81 57.76
CA LEU A 155 20.07 24.98 59.05
C LEU A 155 20.75 24.16 60.14
N LEU A 156 21.10 22.90 59.87
CA LEU A 156 21.83 22.04 60.81
C LEU A 156 23.17 22.68 61.22
N LYS A 157 23.97 23.16 60.26
CA LYS A 157 25.23 23.87 60.55
C LYS A 157 25.07 25.12 61.42
N LYS A 158 23.91 25.80 61.36
CA LYS A 158 23.62 26.95 62.23
C LYS A 158 23.28 26.51 63.65
N MET A 159 22.61 25.38 63.82
CA MET A 159 22.26 24.81 65.13
C MET A 159 23.47 24.19 65.83
N GLU A 160 24.46 23.72 65.08
CA GLU A 160 25.72 23.15 65.62
C GLU A 160 26.75 24.21 66.05
N LYS A 161 26.52 25.50 65.78
CA LYS A 161 27.38 26.57 66.32
C LYS A 161 27.03 26.79 67.80
N PRO A 162 27.95 26.57 68.75
CA PRO A 162 27.65 26.84 70.16
C PRO A 162 27.46 28.34 70.37
N LEU A 163 26.43 28.69 71.15
CA LEU A 163 26.25 30.03 71.73
C LEU A 163 27.52 30.33 72.55
N GLN A 164 28.37 31.21 72.02
CA GLN A 164 29.44 31.86 72.77
C GLN A 164 28.85 32.91 73.71
#